data_AF-A0A839CSY3-F1
#
_entry.id   AF-A0A839CSY3-F1
#
_cell.length_a   1.000
_cell.length_b   1.000
_cell.length_c   1.000
_cell.angle_alpha   90.00
_cell.angle_beta   90.00
_cell.angle_gamma   90.00
#
_symmetry.space_group_name_H-M   'P 1'
#
loop_
_entity.id
_entity.type
_entity.pdbx_description
1 polymer ?
#
loop_
_entity_poly.entity_id
_entity_poly.type
_entity_poly.pdbx_seq_one_letter_code
_entity_poly.pdbx_strand_id
1 'polypeptide(L)' 'MQYGKINASSDRQEVSKDEACEILGVNKNASEKEIKAAYKKLILKNHPDHGGSKYIAQKLNKAKDILLKGDSSNE' A
#
# COMPACT_ATOMS: atom_id res chain seq x y z
N MET A 1 3.04 -22.25 27.98
CA MET A 1 2.31 -21.28 27.14
C MET A 1 3.14 -21.03 25.88
N GLN A 2 2.65 -21.45 24.71
CA GLN A 2 3.36 -21.31 23.43
C GLN A 2 3.28 -19.85 22.96
N TYR A 3 4.30 -19.04 23.23
CA TYR A 3 4.41 -17.74 22.60
C TYR A 3 4.78 -17.96 21.13
N GLY A 4 3.80 -17.67 20.27
CA GLY A 4 3.87 -17.86 18.83
C GLY A 4 5.08 -17.18 18.23
N LYS A 5 5.95 -18.03 17.67
CA LYS A 5 6.87 -17.80 16.56
C LYS A 5 6.70 -16.42 15.88
N ILE A 6 7.51 -15.45 16.28
CA ILE A 6 7.80 -14.25 15.47
C ILE A 6 8.72 -14.66 14.32
N ASN A 7 8.17 -15.32 13.31
CA ASN A 7 8.84 -15.45 12.02
C ASN A 7 8.61 -14.17 11.24
N ALA A 8 9.65 -13.36 11.08
CA ALA A 8 10.19 -13.03 9.76
C ALA A 8 11.19 -11.88 9.89
N SER A 9 12.45 -12.25 9.95
CA SER A 9 13.56 -11.45 9.44
C SER A 9 13.25 -11.03 8.01
N SER A 10 13.31 -9.73 7.70
CA SER A 10 14.11 -9.19 6.60
C SER A 10 13.91 -7.69 6.50
N ASP A 11 14.94 -6.98 6.99
CA ASP A 11 15.34 -5.67 6.51
C ASP A 11 15.48 -5.71 4.99
N ARG A 12 14.41 -5.30 4.29
CA ARG A 12 14.42 -4.85 2.91
C ARG A 12 13.34 -3.79 2.82
N GLN A 13 13.70 -2.61 2.35
CA GLN A 13 12.82 -1.45 2.18
C GLN A 13 11.79 -1.66 1.05
N GLU A 14 11.08 -2.77 1.09
CA GLU A 14 10.02 -3.14 0.18
C GLU A 14 8.72 -3.09 0.97
N VAL A 15 7.90 -2.09 0.66
CA VAL A 15 6.56 -1.93 1.22
C VAL A 15 5.84 -3.28 1.02
N SER A 16 5.42 -3.90 2.12
CA SER A 16 4.70 -5.18 2.08
C SER A 16 3.22 -4.96 1.72
N LYS A 17 2.50 -5.99 1.27
CA LYS A 17 1.04 -5.89 1.02
C LYS A 17 0.27 -5.36 2.24
N ASP A 18 0.68 -5.77 3.46
CA ASP A 18 0.09 -5.27 4.71
C ASP A 18 0.27 -3.76 4.86
N GLU A 19 1.52 -3.31 4.77
CA GLU A 19 1.87 -1.91 4.89
C GLU A 19 1.25 -1.07 3.76
N ALA A 20 1.12 -1.63 2.56
CA ALA A 20 0.42 -0.99 1.45
C ALA A 20 -1.07 -0.78 1.74
N CYS A 21 -1.74 -1.75 2.37
CA CYS A 21 -3.12 -1.60 2.83
C CYS A 21 -3.24 -0.48 3.87
N GLU A 22 -2.31 -0.42 4.83
CA GLU A 22 -2.28 0.62 5.85
C GLU A 22 -2.03 2.01 5.26
N ILE A 23 -1.07 2.13 4.34
CA ILE A 23 -0.75 3.39 3.63
C ILE A 23 -1.97 3.92 2.86
N LEU A 24 -2.74 3.03 2.23
CA LEU A 24 -3.93 3.39 1.47
C LEU A 24 -5.20 3.46 2.32
N GLY A 25 -5.15 3.02 3.58
CA GLY A 25 -6.31 2.93 4.46
C GLY A 25 -7.39 1.99 3.96
N VAL A 26 -7.00 0.89 3.30
CA VAL A 26 -7.92 -0.12 2.74
C VAL A 26 -7.80 -1.44 3.49
N ASN A 27 -8.84 -2.28 3.39
CA ASN A 27 -8.81 -3.61 3.97
C ASN A 27 -7.88 -4.54 3.15
N LYS A 28 -7.32 -5.57 3.81
CA LYS A 28 -6.55 -6.63 3.13
C LYS A 28 -7.36 -7.39 2.07
N ASN A 29 -8.68 -7.39 2.21
CA ASN A 29 -9.64 -7.97 1.26
C ASN A 29 -10.27 -6.92 0.33
N ALA A 30 -9.75 -5.70 0.30
CA ALA A 30 -10.28 -4.64 -0.55
C ALA A 30 -10.14 -5.03 -2.02
N SER A 31 -11.20 -4.80 -2.80
CA SER A 31 -11.16 -5.05 -4.23
C SER A 31 -10.26 -4.01 -4.93
N GLU A 32 -9.77 -4.34 -6.13
CA GLU A 32 -8.99 -3.40 -6.95
C GLU A 32 -9.67 -2.03 -7.12
N LYS A 33 -11.00 -2.02 -7.25
CA LYS A 33 -11.79 -0.78 -7.34
C LYS A 33 -11.66 0.08 -6.09
N GLU A 34 -11.69 -0.53 -4.92
CA GLU A 34 -11.53 0.18 -3.64
C GLU A 34 -10.10 0.71 -3.48
N ILE A 35 -9.10 -0.11 -3.83
CA ILE A 35 -7.68 0.29 -3.83
C ILE A 35 -7.47 1.53 -4.72
N LYS A 36 -7.99 1.49 -5.96
CA LYS A 36 -7.89 2.61 -6.92
C LYS A 36 -8.63 3.84 -6.41
N ALA A 37 -9.82 3.68 -5.82
CA ALA A 37 -10.61 4.78 -5.26
C ALA A 37 -9.92 5.44 -4.07
N ALA A 38 -9.37 4.66 -3.13
CA ALA A 38 -8.63 5.15 -1.98
C ALA A 38 -7.36 5.89 -2.41
N TYR A 39 -6.58 5.30 -3.31
CA TYR A 39 -5.40 5.94 -3.91
C TYR A 39 -5.74 7.29 -4.53
N LYS A 40 -6.81 7.37 -5.34
CA LYS A 40 -7.21 8.63 -6.00
C LYS A 40 -7.57 9.73 -5.01
N LYS A 41 -8.27 9.39 -3.93
CA LYS A 41 -8.59 10.35 -2.85
C LYS A 41 -7.33 10.84 -2.14
N LEU A 42 -6.41 9.93 -1.83
CA LEU A 42 -5.17 10.25 -1.10
C LEU A 42 -4.19 11.05 -1.95
N ILE A 43 -4.02 10.71 -3.23
CA ILE A 43 -3.08 11.43 -4.10
C ILE A 43 -3.55 12.85 -4.38
N LEU A 44 -4.86 13.09 -4.55
CA LEU A 44 -5.43 14.43 -4.73
C LEU A 44 -5.16 15.30 -3.49
N LYS A 45 -5.31 14.72 -2.29
CA LYS A 45 -5.05 15.43 -1.03
C LYS A 45 -3.55 15.67 -0.76
N ASN A 46 -2.69 14.76 -1.19
CA ASN A 46 -1.25 14.79 -0.91
C ASN A 46 -0.41 15.18 -2.13
N HIS A 47 -1.02 15.71 -3.19
CA HIS A 47 -0.31 16.08 -4.41
C HIS A 47 0.64 17.25 -4.13
N PRO A 48 1.91 17.21 -4.60
CA PRO A 48 2.87 18.28 -4.34
C PRO A 48 2.40 19.66 -4.85
N ASP A 49 1.62 19.67 -5.94
CA ASP A 49 1.04 20.89 -6.51
C ASP A 49 0.01 21.58 -5.59
N HIS A 50 -0.58 20.83 -4.65
CA HIS A 50 -1.57 21.33 -3.69
C HIS A 50 -0.96 21.47 -2.27
N GLY A 51 0.37 21.54 -2.16
CA GLY A 51 1.07 21.61 -0.87
C GLY A 51 1.35 20.27 -0.21
N GLY A 52 1.17 19.16 -0.92
CA GLY A 52 1.55 17.83 -0.47
C GLY A 52 3.04 17.54 -0.63
N SER A 53 3.45 16.31 -0.31
CA SER A 53 4.85 15.89 -0.43
C SER A 53 5.04 14.86 -1.53
N LYS A 54 6.05 15.08 -2.38
CA LYS A 54 6.49 14.11 -3.41
C LYS A 54 6.82 12.76 -2.79
N TYR A 55 7.32 12.74 -1.56
CA TYR A 55 7.61 11.51 -0.83
C TYR A 55 6.32 10.71 -0.53
N ILE A 56 5.28 11.38 -0.02
CA ILE A 56 3.97 10.77 0.27
C ILE A 56 3.33 10.27 -1.03
N ALA A 57 3.36 11.07 -2.10
CA ALA A 57 2.85 10.69 -3.40
C ALA A 57 3.53 9.42 -3.96
N GLN A 58 4.85 9.29 -3.80
CA GLN A 58 5.59 8.09 -4.18
C GLN A 58 5.20 6.89 -3.31
N LYS A 59 5.03 7.07 -2.00
CA LYS A 59 4.62 6.00 -1.08
C LYS A 59 3.22 5.46 -1.43
N LEU A 60 2.27 6.34 -1.74
CA LEU A 60 0.93 5.99 -2.21
C LEU A 60 0.96 5.22 -3.54
N ASN A 61 1.82 5.64 -4.49
CA ASN A 61 1.97 4.93 -5.75
C ASN A 61 2.55 3.53 -5.56
N LYS A 62 3.57 3.39 -4.72
CA LYS A 62 4.19 2.09 -4.42
C LYS A 62 3.20 1.14 -3.75
N ALA A 63 2.44 1.63 -2.77
CA ALA A 63 1.39 0.86 -2.12
C ALA A 63 0.33 0.35 -3.11
N LYS A 64 -0.17 1.24 -3.99
CA LYS A 64 -1.13 0.87 -5.04
C LYS A 64 -0.57 -0.22 -5.96
N ASP A 65 0.67 -0.05 -6.41
CA ASP A 65 1.34 -1.00 -7.29
C ASP A 65 1.42 -2.39 -6.64
N ILE A 66 1.84 -2.47 -5.38
CA ILE A 66 1.97 -3.74 -4.66
C ILE A 66 0.63 -4.47 -4.51
N LEU A 67 -0.45 -3.73 -4.17
CA LEU A 67 -1.77 -4.32 -4.01
C LEU A 67 -2.37 -4.79 -5.34
N LEU A 68 -2.15 -4.06 -6.43
CA LEU A 68 -2.69 -4.43 -7.75
C LEU A 68 -1.84 -5.49 -8.47
N LYS A 69 -0.52 -5.37 -8.39
CA LYS A 69 0.43 -6.29 -9.05
C LYS A 69 0.41 -7.67 -8.40
N GLY A 70 0.10 -7.72 -7.10
CA GLY A 70 -0.09 -8.97 -6.37
C GLY A 70 -1.37 -9.74 -6.70
N ASP A 71 -2.25 -9.19 -7.55
CA ASP A 71 -3.47 -9.81 -8.07
C ASP A 71 -3.32 -10.22 -9.56
N SER A 72 -2.28 -9.71 -10.24
CA SER A 72 -2.06 -9.88 -11.69
C SER A 72 -1.14 -11.05 -12.07
N SER A 73 -0.85 -11.99 -11.17
CA SER A 73 -0.14 -13.24 -11.49
C SER A 73 -1.12 -14.41 -11.54
N ASN A 74 -2.05 -14.37 -12.49
CA ASN A 74 -2.75 -15.55 -12.98
C ASN A 74 -3.13 -15.33 -14.45
N GLU A 75 -2.14 -15.48 -15.32
CA GLU A 75 -2.31 -15.76 -16.75
C GLU A 75 -1.67 -17.10 -17.07
#